data_AF-A0A9N7V753-F1
#
_entry.id   AF-A0A9N7V753-F1
#
_cell.length_a   1.000
_cell.length_b   1.000
_cell.length_c   1.000
_cell.angle_alpha   90.00
_cell.angle_beta   90.00
_cell.angle_gamma   90.00
#
_symmetry.space_group_name_H-M   'P 1'
#
loop_
_entity.id
_entity.type
_entity.pdbx_description
1 polymer ?
#
loop_
_entity_poly.entity_id
_entity_poly.type
_entity_poly.pdbx_seq_one_letter_code
_entity_poly.pdbx_strand_id
1 'polypeptide(L)'
;MTSAGGLTGLWVVAFLTLHVANFGETQNAAPNKVDVPFPPARPTAQNLAAICHQGQGRPRYPASFFPRSGSSHFRRRGDAINRLESWFQSCCSGQASEQSHQILCCAQQAWKQALSQFCVEEYSTMTAAYLCCRSQGDARWTCFDSELPNPDYSPTPGYTAPHTDGEKSLAGFPDLLHPNPPKSSLSAEERLEI
;
A
#
# COMPACT_ATOMS: atom_id res chain seq x y z
N MET A 1 88.90 -11.06 35.72
CA MET A 1 89.91 -10.33 34.93
C MET A 1 89.17 -9.59 33.83
N THR A 2 89.50 -8.30 33.65
CA THR A 2 89.16 -7.34 32.55
C THR A 2 87.67 -6.96 32.37
N SER A 3 87.21 -5.70 32.33
CA SER A 3 87.71 -4.35 31.98
C SER A 3 87.00 -3.81 30.71
N ALA A 4 86.79 -2.48 30.68
CA ALA A 4 86.35 -1.61 29.59
C ALA A 4 84.85 -1.68 29.23
N GLY A 5 84.08 -0.59 29.23
CA GLY A 5 84.30 0.71 28.59
C GLY A 5 83.30 0.78 27.43
N GLY A 6 82.15 1.45 27.57
CA GLY A 6 81.98 2.86 27.19
C GLY A 6 81.92 3.01 25.67
N LEU A 7 80.75 3.32 25.10
CA LEU A 7 80.61 4.12 23.86
C LEU A 7 79.14 4.49 23.60
N THR A 8 78.97 5.78 23.39
CA THR A 8 77.77 6.52 23.00
C THR A 8 77.19 6.03 21.68
N GLY A 9 75.86 6.03 21.58
CA GLY A 9 75.15 5.81 20.31
C GLY A 9 73.71 6.25 20.39
N LEU A 10 73.48 7.55 20.15
CA LEU A 10 72.16 8.12 19.87
C LEU A 10 71.52 7.40 18.68
N TRP A 11 70.44 6.66 18.93
CA TRP A 11 69.52 6.24 17.88
C TRP A 11 68.22 7.02 18.01
N VAL A 12 68.03 7.89 17.03
CA VAL A 12 66.87 8.74 16.80
C VAL A 12 65.62 7.85 16.76
N VAL A 13 64.70 8.05 17.73
CA VAL A 13 63.38 7.43 17.68
C VAL A 13 62.57 8.17 16.62
N ALA A 14 62.53 7.62 15.41
CA ALA A 14 61.61 8.07 14.38
C ALA A 14 60.18 7.66 14.78
N PHE A 15 59.46 8.56 15.43
CA PHE A 15 58.01 8.43 15.63
C PHE A 15 57.31 8.59 14.27
N LEU A 16 57.15 7.48 13.55
CA LEU A 16 56.20 7.40 12.46
C LEU A 16 54.79 7.48 13.07
N THR A 17 54.22 8.68 13.05
CA THR A 17 52.80 8.89 13.30
C THR A 17 52.03 8.24 12.15
N LEU A 18 51.66 6.98 12.33
CA LEU A 18 50.58 6.34 11.58
C LEU A 18 49.35 7.22 11.78
N HIS A 19 49.06 8.06 10.79
CA HIS A 19 47.76 8.67 10.66
C HIS A 19 46.79 7.52 10.40
N VAL A 20 46.10 7.10 11.46
CA VAL A 20 44.84 6.38 11.32
C VAL A 20 43.93 7.37 10.59
N ALA A 21 43.90 7.26 9.26
CA ALA A 21 42.78 7.77 8.50
C ALA A 21 41.57 7.01 9.04
N ASN A 22 40.82 7.68 9.92
CA ASN A 22 39.47 7.29 10.23
C ASN A 22 38.76 7.41 8.87
N PHE A 23 38.68 6.30 8.13
CA PHE A 23 37.69 6.16 7.10
C PHE A 23 36.38 6.34 7.85
N GLY A 24 35.85 7.55 7.79
CA GLY A 24 34.47 7.81 8.11
C GLY A 24 33.70 6.82 7.26
N GLU A 25 33.23 5.77 7.92
CA GLU A 25 32.24 4.88 7.38
C GLU A 25 31.04 5.78 7.14
N THR A 26 30.98 6.36 5.93
CA THR A 26 29.72 6.76 5.32
C THR A 26 28.93 5.47 5.29
N GLN A 27 28.20 5.23 6.38
CA GLN A 27 27.05 4.36 6.39
C GLN A 27 26.20 4.89 5.25
N ASN A 28 26.32 4.24 4.10
CA ASN A 28 25.37 4.33 3.03
C ASN A 28 24.08 3.83 3.66
N ALA A 29 23.32 4.74 4.29
CA ALA A 29 21.97 4.50 4.69
C ALA A 29 21.29 4.00 3.41
N ALA A 30 20.98 2.70 3.39
CA ALA A 30 20.18 2.13 2.33
C ALA A 30 19.00 3.08 2.13
N PRO A 31 18.68 3.48 0.88
CA PRO A 31 17.56 4.38 0.64
C PRO A 31 16.36 3.78 1.35
N ASN A 32 15.79 4.54 2.31
CA ASN A 32 14.62 4.15 3.09
C ASN A 32 13.67 3.36 2.19
N LYS A 33 13.55 2.05 2.40
CA LYS A 33 12.73 1.18 1.54
C LYS A 33 11.31 1.70 1.67
N VAL A 34 10.81 2.29 0.59
CA VAL A 34 9.41 2.72 0.51
C VAL A 34 8.57 1.46 0.60
N ASP A 35 7.93 1.27 1.75
CA ASP A 35 7.06 0.13 1.98
C ASP A 35 5.60 0.54 1.79
N VAL A 36 4.94 -0.11 0.84
CA VAL A 36 3.51 0.06 0.56
C VAL A 36 2.92 -1.34 0.63
N PRO A 37 2.10 -1.67 1.65
CA PRO A 37 1.57 -3.01 1.88
C PRO A 37 0.50 -3.31 0.84
N PHE A 38 0.96 -3.76 -0.33
CA PHE A 38 0.16 -4.02 -1.51
C PHE A 38 0.41 -5.44 -2.01
N PRO A 39 -0.64 -6.20 -2.36
CA PRO A 39 -2.03 -5.78 -2.50
C PRO A 39 -2.81 -5.71 -1.16
N PRO A 40 -3.84 -4.86 -1.06
CA PRO A 40 -4.76 -4.90 0.06
C PRO A 40 -5.62 -6.17 0.00
N ALA A 41 -5.93 -6.75 1.15
CA ALA A 41 -6.77 -7.95 1.23
C ALA A 41 -8.19 -7.71 0.75
N ARG A 42 -8.86 -8.75 0.25
CA ARG A 42 -10.28 -8.64 -0.06
C ARG A 42 -11.09 -8.40 1.22
N PRO A 43 -12.07 -7.49 1.22
CA PRO A 43 -12.98 -7.35 2.35
C PRO A 43 -13.79 -8.62 2.62
N THR A 44 -13.82 -9.02 3.87
CA THR A 44 -14.54 -10.18 4.42
C THR A 44 -15.34 -9.74 5.64
N ALA A 45 -16.27 -10.57 6.11
CA ALA A 45 -16.99 -10.26 7.36
C ALA A 45 -16.04 -10.15 8.57
N GLN A 46 -14.93 -10.89 8.55
CA GLN A 46 -13.95 -10.95 9.64
C GLN A 46 -13.13 -9.67 9.76
N ASN A 47 -12.72 -9.08 8.62
CA ASN A 47 -11.90 -7.85 8.62
C ASN A 47 -12.72 -6.55 8.46
N LEU A 48 -14.03 -6.65 8.23
CA LEU A 48 -14.90 -5.48 7.99
C LEU A 48 -14.87 -4.45 9.12
N ALA A 49 -14.86 -4.92 10.38
CA ALA A 49 -14.79 -4.04 11.54
C ALA A 49 -13.48 -3.23 11.55
N ALA A 50 -12.35 -3.86 11.24
CA ALA A 50 -11.07 -3.17 11.14
C ALA A 50 -11.05 -2.18 9.96
N ILE A 51 -11.60 -2.57 8.80
CA ILE A 51 -11.76 -1.68 7.64
C ILE A 51 -12.48 -0.39 8.04
N CYS A 52 -13.63 -0.50 8.68
CA CYS A 52 -14.47 0.66 9.02
C CYS A 52 -13.97 1.46 10.22
N HIS A 53 -13.48 0.81 11.27
CA HIS A 53 -13.19 1.48 12.54
C HIS A 53 -11.72 1.86 12.73
N GLN A 54 -10.80 1.25 11.97
CA GLN A 54 -9.35 1.44 12.14
C GLN A 54 -8.69 2.18 10.97
N GLY A 55 -9.47 2.71 10.02
CA GLY A 55 -8.93 3.38 8.82
C GLY A 55 -8.08 4.62 9.08
N GLN A 56 -8.27 5.28 10.23
CA GLN A 56 -7.41 6.39 10.66
C GLN A 56 -6.02 5.93 11.12
N GLY A 57 -5.86 4.66 11.52
CA GLY A 57 -4.57 4.12 11.91
C GLY A 57 -3.75 3.54 10.75
N ARG A 58 -4.24 3.59 9.51
CA ARG A 58 -3.56 3.01 8.33
C ARG A 58 -2.88 4.09 7.47
N PRO A 59 -1.61 3.88 7.06
CA PRO A 59 -0.84 4.90 6.32
C PRO A 59 -1.49 5.38 5.03
N ARG A 60 -1.41 6.69 4.80
CA ARG A 60 -1.69 7.34 3.50
C ARG A 60 -0.39 7.66 2.78
N TYR A 61 -0.44 7.61 1.46
CA TYR A 61 0.73 7.71 0.58
C TYR A 61 0.64 8.93 -0.34
N PRO A 62 0.75 10.17 0.18
CA PRO A 62 0.79 11.35 -0.68
C PRO A 62 2.06 11.36 -1.56
N ALA A 63 2.08 12.18 -2.61
CA ALA A 63 3.24 12.28 -3.51
C ALA A 63 4.56 12.61 -2.78
N SER A 64 4.49 13.33 -1.64
CA SER A 64 5.64 13.66 -0.79
C SER A 64 6.22 12.47 -0.02
N PHE A 65 5.47 11.37 0.12
CA PHE A 65 5.96 10.14 0.75
C PHE A 65 7.04 9.44 -0.10
N PHE A 66 7.05 9.71 -1.40
CA PHE A 66 7.90 9.00 -2.35
C PHE A 66 9.12 9.85 -2.76
N PRO A 67 10.30 9.22 -2.96
CA PRO A 67 11.45 9.88 -3.58
C PRO A 67 11.08 10.49 -4.93
N ARG A 68 11.67 11.65 -5.27
CA ARG A 68 11.30 12.43 -6.48
C ARG A 68 11.36 11.63 -7.79
N SER A 69 12.27 10.69 -7.91
CA SER A 69 12.45 9.82 -9.08
C SER A 69 12.52 8.35 -8.67
N GLY A 70 12.40 7.44 -9.65
CA GLY A 70 12.57 5.99 -9.44
C GLY A 70 11.48 5.29 -8.61
N SER A 71 10.39 5.98 -8.25
CA SER A 71 9.36 5.48 -7.33
C SER A 71 7.97 5.38 -7.95
N SER A 72 7.85 5.49 -9.27
CA SER A 72 6.55 5.56 -9.98
C SER A 72 5.65 4.34 -9.70
N HIS A 73 6.20 3.13 -9.66
CA HIS A 73 5.45 1.92 -9.31
C HIS A 73 4.90 1.96 -7.87
N PHE A 74 5.69 2.45 -6.92
CA PHE A 74 5.25 2.58 -5.53
C PHE A 74 4.19 3.67 -5.37
N ARG A 75 4.31 4.77 -6.12
CA ARG A 75 3.29 5.83 -6.15
C ARG A 75 1.93 5.28 -6.58
N ARG A 76 1.87 4.53 -7.69
CA ARG A 76 0.61 3.94 -8.17
C ARG A 76 -0.01 2.96 -7.17
N ARG A 77 0.81 2.16 -6.47
CA ARG A 77 0.33 1.30 -5.37
C ARG A 77 -0.23 2.14 -4.21
N GLY A 78 0.47 3.21 -3.84
CA GLY A 78 0.03 4.14 -2.81
C GLY A 78 -1.27 4.85 -3.18
N ASP A 79 -1.40 5.30 -4.42
CA ASP A 79 -2.60 5.94 -4.95
C ASP A 79 -3.79 4.97 -4.95
N ALA A 80 -3.57 3.71 -5.31
CA ALA A 80 -4.58 2.66 -5.21
C ALA A 80 -5.04 2.42 -3.76
N ILE A 81 -4.12 2.37 -2.80
CA ILE A 81 -4.48 2.25 -1.37
C ILE A 81 -5.22 3.50 -0.89
N ASN A 82 -4.74 4.70 -1.19
CA ASN A 82 -5.40 5.95 -0.77
C ASN A 82 -6.84 6.03 -1.28
N ARG A 83 -7.06 5.65 -2.54
CA ARG A 83 -8.39 5.58 -3.15
C ARG A 83 -9.26 4.57 -2.44
N LEU A 84 -8.75 3.36 -2.21
CA LEU A 84 -9.48 2.31 -1.50
C LEU A 84 -9.87 2.74 -0.08
N GLU A 85 -8.95 3.32 0.67
CA GLU A 85 -9.21 3.79 2.04
C GLU A 85 -10.27 4.90 2.09
N SER A 86 -10.27 5.80 1.10
CA SER A 86 -11.35 6.78 0.98
C SER A 86 -12.70 6.13 0.68
N TRP A 87 -12.71 5.15 -0.21
CA TRP A 87 -13.94 4.49 -0.61
C TRP A 87 -14.51 3.61 0.51
N PHE A 88 -13.65 3.00 1.32
CA PHE A 88 -14.06 2.37 2.56
C PHE A 88 -14.70 3.37 3.53
N GLN A 89 -14.13 4.56 3.69
CA GLN A 89 -14.74 5.61 4.53
C GLN A 89 -16.17 5.94 4.05
N SER A 90 -16.41 6.03 2.74
CA SER A 90 -17.75 6.22 2.17
C SER A 90 -18.67 5.02 2.38
N CYS A 91 -18.18 3.79 2.18
CA CYS A 91 -18.98 2.58 2.46
C CYS A 91 -19.37 2.46 3.95
N CYS A 92 -18.52 2.95 4.85
CA CYS A 92 -18.71 2.88 6.29
C CYS A 92 -19.41 4.12 6.88
N SER A 93 -19.74 5.14 6.07
CA SER A 93 -20.46 6.33 6.56
C SER A 93 -21.96 6.06 6.67
N GLY A 94 -22.49 5.88 7.88
CA GLY A 94 -23.93 5.70 8.13
C GLY A 94 -24.25 4.94 9.42
N GLN A 95 -25.51 4.91 9.85
CA GLN A 95 -26.02 4.16 11.03
C GLN A 95 -26.14 2.64 10.75
N ALA A 96 -25.19 2.07 10.02
CA ALA A 96 -25.33 0.81 9.31
C ALA A 96 -24.72 -0.39 10.06
N SER A 97 -24.67 -0.38 11.40
CA SER A 97 -24.29 -1.58 12.17
C SER A 97 -25.26 -2.74 11.92
N GLU A 98 -26.52 -2.45 11.55
CA GLU A 98 -27.54 -3.43 11.14
C GLU A 98 -27.46 -3.85 9.65
N GLN A 99 -26.57 -3.23 8.86
CA GLN A 99 -26.46 -3.45 7.41
C GLN A 99 -25.08 -4.00 7.02
N SER A 100 -24.45 -4.81 7.88
CA SER A 100 -23.09 -5.32 7.65
C SER A 100 -22.91 -5.99 6.29
N HIS A 101 -23.96 -6.63 5.75
CA HIS A 101 -23.95 -7.18 4.40
C HIS A 101 -23.83 -6.10 3.30
N GLN A 102 -24.57 -4.99 3.40
CA GLN A 102 -24.52 -3.91 2.42
C GLN A 102 -23.16 -3.20 2.47
N ILE A 103 -22.63 -2.95 3.66
CA ILE A 103 -21.27 -2.40 3.85
C ILE A 103 -20.24 -3.34 3.23
N LEU A 104 -20.34 -4.65 3.49
CA LEU A 104 -19.42 -5.64 2.91
C LEU A 104 -19.48 -5.65 1.39
N CYS A 105 -20.68 -5.62 0.79
CA CYS A 105 -20.86 -5.53 -0.65
C CYS A 105 -20.20 -4.26 -1.23
N CYS A 106 -20.47 -3.10 -0.62
CA CYS A 106 -19.86 -1.83 -1.01
C CYS A 106 -18.32 -1.91 -0.92
N ALA A 107 -17.78 -2.41 0.19
CA ALA A 107 -16.34 -2.55 0.40
C ALA A 107 -15.70 -3.48 -0.63
N GLN A 108 -16.31 -4.63 -0.92
CA GLN A 108 -15.80 -5.56 -1.95
C GLN A 108 -15.83 -4.94 -3.35
N GLN A 109 -16.86 -4.15 -3.67
CA GLN A 109 -16.95 -3.43 -4.94
C GLN A 109 -15.90 -2.33 -5.03
N ALA A 110 -15.72 -1.54 -3.96
CA ALA A 110 -14.65 -0.55 -3.85
C ALA A 110 -13.27 -1.18 -4.04
N TRP A 111 -13.02 -2.33 -3.43
CA TRP A 111 -11.77 -3.09 -3.58
C TRP A 111 -11.50 -3.52 -5.03
N LYS A 112 -12.48 -4.15 -5.69
CA LYS A 112 -12.34 -4.55 -7.11
C LYS A 112 -12.13 -3.34 -8.02
N GLN A 113 -12.86 -2.25 -7.77
CA GLN A 113 -12.77 -1.06 -8.58
C GLN A 113 -11.42 -0.35 -8.39
N ALA A 114 -10.92 -0.24 -7.16
CA ALA A 114 -9.63 0.40 -6.89
C ALA A 114 -8.49 -0.36 -7.58
N LEU A 115 -8.51 -1.70 -7.52
CA LEU A 115 -7.54 -2.55 -8.20
C LEU A 115 -7.71 -2.56 -9.72
N SER A 116 -8.94 -2.41 -10.23
CA SER A 116 -9.18 -2.22 -11.67
C SER A 116 -8.55 -0.93 -12.18
N GLN A 117 -8.75 0.17 -11.46
CA GLN A 117 -8.17 1.47 -11.79
C GLN A 117 -6.64 1.44 -11.71
N PHE A 118 -6.08 0.80 -10.67
CA PHE A 118 -4.65 0.53 -10.58
C PHE A 118 -4.12 -0.21 -11.82
N CYS A 119 -4.84 -1.23 -12.31
CA CYS A 119 -4.42 -1.91 -13.53
C CYS A 119 -4.47 -1.03 -14.78
N VAL A 120 -5.47 -0.16 -14.91
CA VAL A 120 -5.51 0.84 -15.99
C VAL A 120 -4.29 1.75 -15.92
N GLU A 121 -3.92 2.20 -14.72
CA GLU A 121 -2.74 3.04 -14.49
C GLU A 121 -1.42 2.31 -14.73
N GLU A 122 -1.33 1.02 -14.43
CA GLU A 122 -0.15 0.21 -14.74
C GLU A 122 0.06 0.08 -16.26
N TYR A 123 -1.03 -0.18 -17.00
CA TYR A 123 -1.00 -0.30 -18.46
C TYR A 123 -0.87 1.02 -19.21
N SER A 124 -1.11 2.16 -18.56
CA SER A 124 -0.89 3.49 -19.18
C SER A 124 0.57 3.96 -19.13
N THR A 125 1.48 3.09 -18.69
CA THR A 125 2.92 3.35 -18.66
C THR A 125 3.69 2.43 -19.58
N MET A 126 4.94 2.79 -19.91
CA MET A 126 5.86 1.92 -20.65
C MET A 126 6.51 0.83 -19.78
N THR A 127 6.14 0.74 -18.50
CA THR A 127 6.72 -0.23 -17.57
C THR A 127 5.92 -1.53 -17.57
N ALA A 128 6.57 -2.63 -17.18
CA ALA A 128 5.85 -3.90 -17.02
C ALA A 128 4.76 -3.74 -15.95
N ALA A 129 3.52 -3.99 -16.33
CA ALA A 129 2.38 -3.96 -15.41
C ALA A 129 2.50 -5.02 -14.32
N TYR A 130 1.95 -4.71 -13.15
CA TYR A 130 1.81 -5.61 -12.03
C TYR A 130 1.24 -6.98 -12.44
N LEU A 131 1.83 -8.06 -11.92
CA LEU A 131 1.55 -9.43 -12.37
C LEU A 131 0.04 -9.74 -12.40
N CYS A 132 -0.69 -9.41 -11.34
CA CYS A 132 -2.11 -9.69 -11.24
C CYS A 132 -2.97 -8.95 -12.27
N CYS A 133 -2.51 -7.82 -12.81
CA CYS A 133 -3.25 -7.08 -13.84
C CYS A 133 -3.35 -7.83 -15.16
N ARG A 134 -2.47 -8.81 -15.40
CA ARG A 134 -2.51 -9.70 -16.58
C ARG A 134 -3.66 -10.70 -16.54
N SER A 135 -4.18 -10.99 -15.36
CA SER A 135 -5.31 -11.90 -15.18
C SER A 135 -6.63 -11.17 -15.49
N GLN A 136 -7.66 -11.95 -15.86
CA GLN A 136 -9.00 -11.45 -16.18
C GLN A 136 -10.05 -12.12 -15.32
N GLY A 137 -11.24 -11.52 -15.26
CA GLY A 137 -12.37 -12.03 -14.49
C GLY A 137 -12.01 -12.30 -13.03
N ASP A 138 -12.50 -13.40 -12.47
CA ASP A 138 -12.26 -13.76 -11.07
C ASP A 138 -10.82 -14.15 -10.77
N ALA A 139 -10.07 -14.67 -11.75
CA ALA A 139 -8.66 -15.00 -11.57
C ALA A 139 -7.81 -13.78 -11.20
N ARG A 140 -8.19 -12.58 -11.69
CA ARG A 140 -7.57 -11.32 -11.28
C ARG A 140 -7.72 -11.08 -9.78
N TRP A 141 -8.92 -11.28 -9.26
CA TRP A 141 -9.24 -11.06 -7.86
C TRP A 141 -8.55 -12.09 -6.97
N THR A 142 -8.54 -13.36 -7.37
CA THR A 142 -7.77 -14.40 -6.68
C THR A 142 -6.28 -14.07 -6.63
N CYS A 143 -5.70 -13.55 -7.71
CA CYS A 143 -4.29 -13.14 -7.70
C CYS A 143 -4.02 -12.01 -6.69
N PHE A 144 -4.86 -10.96 -6.68
CA PHE A 144 -4.70 -9.87 -5.72
C PHE A 144 -4.96 -10.29 -4.26
N ASP A 145 -5.65 -11.40 -4.04
CA ASP A 145 -5.97 -11.93 -2.72
C ASP A 145 -5.07 -13.11 -2.28
N SER A 146 -3.92 -13.29 -2.96
CA SER A 146 -3.03 -14.46 -2.74
C SER A 146 -1.89 -14.20 -1.77
N GLU A 147 -1.26 -13.03 -1.85
CA GLU A 147 -0.17 -12.59 -0.97
C GLU A 147 -0.61 -11.30 -0.29
N LEU A 148 -0.95 -11.38 0.99
CA LEU A 148 -1.59 -10.31 1.74
C LEU A 148 -0.65 -9.75 2.81
N PRO A 149 0.00 -8.59 2.57
CA PRO A 149 0.90 -8.00 3.57
C PRO A 149 0.18 -7.53 4.84
N ASN A 150 -1.13 -7.21 4.76
CA ASN A 150 -1.96 -6.81 5.90
C ASN A 150 -3.40 -7.36 5.73
N PRO A 151 -3.63 -8.65 6.01
CA PRO A 151 -4.94 -9.30 5.79
C PRO A 151 -6.04 -8.77 6.71
N ASP A 152 -5.66 -8.37 7.92
CA ASP A 152 -6.59 -7.96 8.98
C ASP A 152 -6.79 -6.45 9.07
N TYR A 153 -6.22 -5.68 8.12
CA TYR A 153 -6.31 -4.22 8.12
C TYR A 153 -5.83 -3.57 9.43
N SER A 154 -4.80 -4.18 10.05
CA SER A 154 -4.23 -3.73 11.31
C SER A 154 -3.66 -2.31 11.15
N PRO A 155 -3.84 -1.44 12.15
CA PRO A 155 -3.29 -0.09 12.15
C PRO A 155 -1.78 -0.12 12.39
N THR A 156 -1.09 0.90 11.93
CA THR A 156 0.31 1.15 12.27
C THR A 156 0.40 1.81 13.64
N PRO A 157 1.12 1.23 14.62
CA PRO A 157 1.26 1.83 15.95
C PRO A 157 1.80 3.25 15.90
N GLY A 158 1.14 4.17 16.60
CA GLY A 158 1.54 5.59 16.68
C GLY A 158 1.28 6.42 15.41
N TYR A 159 0.58 5.86 14.41
CA TYR A 159 0.20 6.59 13.20
C TYR A 159 -1.26 7.07 13.27
N THR A 160 -1.49 8.29 12.79
CA THR A 160 -2.83 8.84 12.52
C THR A 160 -2.84 9.44 11.13
N ALA A 161 -3.81 9.05 10.30
CA ALA A 161 -3.96 9.54 8.94
C ALA A 161 -4.26 11.05 8.94
N PRO A 162 -3.69 11.82 7.99
CA PRO A 162 -4.04 13.22 7.85
C PRO A 162 -5.50 13.36 7.44
N HIS A 163 -6.17 14.39 7.96
CA HIS A 163 -7.50 14.77 7.49
C HIS A 163 -7.40 15.20 6.03
N THR A 164 -8.01 14.44 5.12
CA THR A 164 -8.15 14.83 3.71
C THR A 164 -9.55 15.35 3.51
N ASP A 165 -9.68 16.63 3.15
CA ASP A 165 -10.97 17.22 2.76
C ASP A 165 -11.52 16.43 1.55
N GLY A 166 -12.69 15.82 1.72
CA GLY A 166 -13.22 14.72 0.90
C GLY A 166 -13.54 15.04 -0.57
N GLU A 167 -13.27 16.24 -1.05
CA GLU A 167 -13.68 16.75 -2.36
C GLU A 167 -12.97 16.02 -3.53
N LYS A 168 -11.71 15.59 -3.36
CA LYS A 168 -10.94 14.90 -4.44
C LYS A 168 -11.12 13.38 -4.44
N SER A 169 -11.88 12.84 -3.50
CA SER A 169 -11.86 11.43 -3.14
C SER A 169 -13.02 10.61 -3.72
N LEU A 170 -14.06 11.30 -4.20
CA LEU A 170 -15.26 10.69 -4.77
C LEU A 170 -15.18 10.51 -6.29
N ALA A 171 -14.17 11.08 -6.95
CA ALA A 171 -14.00 10.93 -8.39
C ALA A 171 -13.81 9.44 -8.75
N GLY A 172 -14.77 8.88 -9.48
CA GLY A 172 -14.77 7.48 -9.87
C GLY A 172 -15.21 6.49 -8.78
N PHE A 173 -15.72 6.98 -7.63
CA PHE A 173 -16.49 6.12 -6.73
C PHE A 173 -17.72 5.63 -7.52
N PRO A 174 -17.95 4.31 -7.60
CA PRO A 174 -19.13 3.84 -8.30
C PRO A 174 -20.39 4.30 -7.53
N ASP A 175 -21.51 4.52 -8.23
CA ASP A 175 -22.82 4.65 -7.59
C ASP A 175 -23.19 3.30 -6.93
N LEU A 176 -22.61 3.03 -5.77
CA LEU A 176 -22.69 1.75 -5.05
C LEU A 176 -23.99 1.59 -4.24
N LEU A 177 -24.87 2.58 -4.28
CA LEU A 177 -26.15 2.55 -3.55
C LEU A 177 -27.32 1.94 -4.35
N HIS A 178 -27.11 1.56 -5.62
CA HIS A 178 -28.12 0.85 -6.40
C HIS A 178 -27.56 -0.46 -6.97
N PRO A 179 -27.71 -1.61 -6.27
CA PRO A 179 -27.60 -2.88 -6.95
C PRO A 179 -28.68 -2.90 -8.04
N ASN A 180 -28.27 -2.94 -9.31
CA ASN A 180 -29.22 -3.31 -10.36
C ASN A 180 -29.86 -4.64 -9.94
N PRO A 181 -31.20 -4.75 -9.90
CA PRO A 181 -31.82 -6.03 -9.62
C PRO A 181 -31.32 -7.05 -10.67
N PRO A 182 -31.11 -8.32 -10.29
CA PRO A 182 -30.86 -9.35 -11.28
C PRO A 182 -31.99 -9.27 -12.30
N LYS A 183 -31.65 -9.25 -13.60
CA LYS A 183 -32.65 -9.37 -14.67
C LYS A 183 -33.37 -10.70 -14.45
N SER A 184 -34.49 -10.68 -13.73
CA SER A 184 -35.40 -11.80 -13.67
C SER A 184 -35.90 -11.98 -15.10
N SER A 185 -35.44 -13.06 -15.72
CA SER A 185 -36.09 -13.65 -16.88
C SER A 185 -37.53 -13.99 -16.47
N LEU A 186 -38.46 -13.05 -16.64
CA LEU A 186 -39.87 -13.34 -16.50
C LEU A 186 -40.43 -13.59 -17.90
N SER A 187 -40.84 -14.84 -18.05
CA SER A 187 -41.34 -15.55 -19.20
C SER A 187 -42.31 -14.75 -20.06
N ALA A 188 -42.21 -14.96 -21.36
CA ALA A 188 -43.34 -14.88 -22.25
C ALA A 188 -44.43 -15.84 -21.76
N GLU A 189 -45.57 -15.32 -21.32
CA GLU A 189 -46.90 -15.95 -21.41
C GLU A 189 -47.92 -15.00 -20.78
N GLU A 190 -48.41 -14.04 -21.56
CA GLU A 190 -49.79 -13.58 -21.42
C GLU A 190 -50.25 -13.00 -22.77
N ARG A 191 -50.53 -13.91 -23.71
CA ARG A 191 -51.34 -13.60 -24.88
C ARG A 191 -52.59 -14.48 -24.81
N LEU A 192 -53.43 -14.19 -23.83
CA LEU A 192 -54.83 -14.56 -23.89
C LEU A 192 -55.60 -13.56 -23.02
N GLU A 193 -56.19 -12.56 -23.66
CA GLU A 193 -57.55 -12.12 -23.35
C GLU A 193 -58.05 -11.21 -24.49
N ILE A 194 -59.03 -11.76 -25.22
CA ILE A 194 -60.20 -11.13 -25.84
C ILE A 194 -59.97 -10.07 -26.92
#